data_AF-A0A7V3NE51-F1
#
_entry.id   AF-A0A7V3NE51-F1
#
_cell.length_a   1.000
_cell.length_b   1.000
_cell.length_c   1.000
_cell.angle_alpha   90.00
_cell.angle_beta   90.00
_cell.angle_gamma   90.00
#
_symmetry.space_group_name_H-M   'P 1'
#
loop_
_entity.id
_entity.type
_entity.pdbx_description
1 polymer ?
#
loop_
_entity_poly.entity_id
_entity_poly.type
_entity_poly.pdbx_seq_one_letter_code
_entity_poly.pdbx_strand_id
1 'polypeptide(L)'
;MMRRYVLPWMLGTMIGGIAAVGGWAADPQGRGVRFRDLVYKALDEAQPAAVAAPMGLAGKPVEFTALEYRVLHVRPDGSTASVDPKLHRFRVGDRIKVVVRPLTDSHLYIFHVGASDRAVFLLPREDEEATVVSAKREVTLPQEGYLEFVPPPGDEMLYVIATREPVRDRELLARVITSRDPSQDTPAMAAQRRQINAVVAGALKSEAERRSERNDGTIRYRGVFENDDRRQFVADLQSRGVTWGSLELPPEKPGEGAVALGFRTAETPAGVGTALVVGIPLRSAGGSRQSSSSEVRFAFGPSLAYNWHRPEGSLMPDLMPERKDR
;
A
#
# COMPACT_ATOMS: atom_id res chain seq x y z
N MET A 1 11.52 -39.10 -64.26
CA MET A 1 10.42 -38.11 -64.40
C MET A 1 9.14 -38.74 -63.88
N MET A 2 8.77 -38.46 -62.63
CA MET A 2 7.44 -38.71 -62.07
C MET A 2 7.37 -37.97 -60.73
N ARG A 3 6.76 -36.78 -60.75
CA ARG A 3 6.52 -35.95 -59.56
C ARG A 3 5.37 -36.56 -58.77
N ARG A 4 5.63 -37.03 -57.54
CA ARG A 4 4.60 -37.28 -56.54
C ARG A 4 4.38 -35.99 -55.75
N TYR A 5 3.21 -35.38 -55.93
CA TYR A 5 2.69 -34.31 -55.08
C TYR A 5 2.23 -34.93 -53.76
N VAL A 6 2.88 -34.55 -52.66
CA VAL A 6 2.39 -34.82 -51.30
C VAL A 6 1.78 -33.51 -50.81
N LEU A 7 0.45 -33.51 -50.64
CA LEU A 7 -0.31 -32.43 -50.03
C LEU A 7 0.14 -32.26 -48.56
N PRO A 8 0.53 -31.06 -48.10
CA PRO A 8 0.64 -30.82 -46.68
C PRO A 8 -0.77 -30.67 -46.09
N TRP A 9 -1.12 -31.55 -45.16
CA TRP A 9 -2.26 -31.38 -44.28
C TRP A 9 -2.03 -30.11 -43.44
N MET A 10 -2.73 -29.03 -43.77
CA MET A 10 -2.91 -27.91 -42.85
C MET A 10 -3.86 -28.35 -41.74
N LEU A 11 -3.30 -28.64 -40.56
CA LEU A 11 -4.06 -28.59 -39.31
C LEU A 11 -4.44 -27.11 -39.07
N GLY A 12 -5.60 -26.73 -39.59
CA GLY A 12 -6.29 -25.52 -39.17
C GLY A 12 -6.87 -25.76 -37.78
N THR A 13 -6.11 -25.46 -36.73
CA THR A 13 -6.68 -25.32 -35.39
C THR A 13 -7.49 -24.02 -35.38
N MET A 14 -8.76 -24.10 -35.76
CA MET A 14 -9.74 -23.07 -35.42
C MET A 14 -9.81 -22.99 -33.89
N ILE A 15 -9.18 -21.98 -33.32
CA ILE A 15 -9.52 -21.48 -31.98
C ILE A 15 -10.80 -20.64 -32.16
N GLY A 16 -11.92 -21.35 -32.34
CA GLY A 16 -13.26 -20.80 -32.28
C GLY A 16 -13.78 -20.92 -30.86
N GLY A 17 -14.03 -19.79 -30.22
CA GLY A 17 -14.62 -19.75 -28.89
C GLY A 17 -14.26 -18.50 -28.11
N ILE A 18 -14.69 -17.34 -28.62
CA ILE A 18 -14.91 -16.18 -27.75
C ILE A 18 -15.97 -16.65 -26.75
N ALA A 19 -15.54 -17.04 -25.55
CA ALA A 19 -16.46 -17.21 -24.44
C ALA A 19 -17.17 -15.86 -24.26
N ALA A 20 -18.48 -15.87 -24.46
CA ALA A 20 -19.33 -14.74 -24.17
C ALA A 20 -18.98 -14.27 -22.75
N VAL A 21 -18.47 -13.04 -22.65
CA VAL A 21 -18.34 -12.34 -21.38
C VAL A 21 -19.76 -12.25 -20.84
N GLY A 22 -20.10 -13.13 -19.91
CA GLY A 22 -21.43 -13.23 -19.33
C GLY A 22 -21.89 -11.84 -18.92
N GLY A 23 -23.05 -11.44 -19.42
CA GLY A 23 -23.70 -10.21 -19.02
C GLY A 23 -23.77 -10.19 -17.50
N TRP A 24 -23.11 -9.22 -16.90
CA TRP A 24 -23.16 -8.95 -15.48
C TRP A 24 -24.60 -8.57 -15.17
N ALA A 25 -25.39 -9.57 -14.77
CA ALA A 25 -26.78 -9.37 -14.38
C ALA A 25 -26.80 -8.30 -13.27
N ALA A 26 -27.51 -7.21 -13.56
CA ALA A 26 -27.78 -6.18 -12.57
C ALA A 26 -28.44 -6.82 -11.36
N ASP A 27 -28.03 -6.39 -10.16
CA ASP A 27 -28.68 -6.75 -8.90
C ASP A 27 -30.21 -6.52 -9.01
N PRO A 28 -31.05 -7.49 -8.64
CA PRO A 28 -32.51 -7.30 -8.59
C PRO A 28 -32.96 -6.14 -7.68
N GLN A 29 -32.08 -5.58 -6.84
CA GLN A 29 -32.34 -4.36 -6.06
C GLN A 29 -31.97 -3.05 -6.77
N GLY A 30 -31.55 -3.09 -8.05
CA GLY A 30 -31.21 -1.90 -8.83
C GLY A 30 -29.91 -1.20 -8.42
N ARG A 31 -29.15 -1.74 -7.46
CA ARG A 31 -27.79 -1.28 -7.16
C ARG A 31 -26.82 -2.01 -8.10
N GLY A 32 -26.20 -1.30 -9.03
CA GLY A 32 -25.14 -1.89 -9.85
C GLY A 32 -24.09 -2.60 -8.98
N VAL A 33 -23.52 -3.70 -9.48
CA VAL A 33 -22.46 -4.43 -8.75
C VAL A 33 -21.32 -3.45 -8.43
N ARG A 34 -20.98 -3.31 -7.15
CA ARG A 34 -19.93 -2.37 -6.71
C ARG A 34 -18.57 -2.85 -7.20
N PHE A 35 -17.71 -1.92 -7.60
CA PHE A 35 -16.37 -2.29 -8.09
C PHE A 35 -15.55 -3.05 -7.03
N ARG A 36 -15.74 -2.72 -5.75
CA ARG A 36 -15.20 -3.50 -4.62
C ARG A 36 -15.58 -4.98 -4.72
N ASP A 37 -16.86 -5.29 -4.90
CA ASP A 37 -17.37 -6.66 -4.97
C ASP A 37 -16.83 -7.38 -6.22
N LEU A 38 -16.63 -6.64 -7.32
CA LEU A 38 -15.97 -7.14 -8.53
C LEU A 38 -14.52 -7.57 -8.26
N VAL A 39 -13.75 -6.81 -7.48
CA VAL A 39 -12.37 -7.16 -7.11
C VAL A 39 -12.34 -8.47 -6.31
N TYR A 40 -13.20 -8.62 -5.29
CA TYR A 40 -13.29 -9.87 -4.53
C TYR A 40 -13.69 -11.04 -5.43
N LYS A 41 -14.75 -10.88 -6.22
CA LYS A 41 -15.25 -11.93 -7.10
C LYS A 41 -14.20 -12.38 -8.12
N ALA A 42 -13.50 -11.43 -8.75
CA ALA A 42 -12.45 -11.72 -9.73
C ALA A 42 -11.31 -12.54 -9.12
N LEU A 43 -10.96 -12.28 -7.87
CA LEU A 43 -9.95 -13.05 -7.14
C LEU A 43 -10.45 -14.42 -6.71
N ASP A 44 -11.69 -14.50 -6.22
CA ASP A 44 -12.31 -15.75 -5.76
C ASP A 44 -12.52 -16.74 -6.90
N GLU A 45 -12.89 -16.25 -8.08
CA GLU A 45 -13.13 -17.06 -9.27
C GLU A 45 -11.86 -17.26 -10.13
N ALA A 46 -10.70 -16.78 -9.68
CA ALA A 46 -9.44 -16.79 -10.44
C ALA A 46 -9.57 -16.18 -11.85
N GLN A 47 -10.39 -15.12 -11.98
CA GLN A 47 -10.65 -14.38 -13.21
C GLN A 47 -10.15 -12.92 -13.08
N PRO A 48 -8.83 -12.68 -12.95
CA PRO A 48 -8.29 -11.33 -12.77
C PRO A 48 -8.62 -10.38 -13.94
N ALA A 49 -8.85 -10.92 -15.14
CA ALA A 49 -9.29 -10.16 -16.30
C ALA A 49 -10.66 -9.49 -16.12
N ALA A 50 -11.51 -9.99 -15.21
CA ALA A 50 -12.82 -9.41 -14.92
C ALA A 50 -12.71 -7.99 -14.34
N VAL A 51 -11.61 -7.65 -13.66
CA VAL A 51 -11.35 -6.31 -13.13
C VAL A 51 -10.98 -5.32 -14.24
N ALA A 52 -10.43 -5.80 -15.36
CA ALA A 52 -9.95 -4.95 -16.46
C ALA A 52 -11.09 -4.22 -17.18
N ALA A 53 -12.23 -4.90 -17.42
CA ALA A 53 -13.32 -4.32 -18.20
C ALA A 53 -13.95 -3.06 -17.56
N PRO A 54 -14.30 -3.05 -16.25
CA PRO A 54 -14.78 -1.83 -15.61
C PRO A 54 -13.73 -0.71 -15.56
N MET A 55 -12.43 -1.02 -15.65
CA MET A 55 -11.36 -0.03 -15.75
C MET A 55 -11.13 0.47 -17.19
N GLY A 56 -11.95 0.06 -18.16
CA GLY A 56 -11.77 0.43 -19.58
C GLY A 56 -10.58 -0.24 -20.24
N LEU A 57 -10.09 -1.33 -19.65
CA LEU A 57 -8.95 -2.14 -20.10
C LEU A 57 -9.39 -3.49 -20.68
N ALA A 58 -10.64 -3.61 -21.11
CA ALA A 58 -11.17 -4.85 -21.69
C ALA A 58 -10.31 -5.30 -22.88
N GLY A 59 -9.97 -6.60 -22.91
CA GLY A 59 -9.11 -7.18 -23.95
C GLY A 59 -7.61 -6.88 -23.79
N LYS A 60 -7.20 -6.07 -22.81
CA LYS A 60 -5.80 -5.87 -22.46
C LYS A 60 -5.41 -6.80 -21.30
N PRO A 61 -4.24 -7.47 -21.34
CA PRO A 61 -3.73 -8.16 -20.17
C PRO A 61 -3.46 -7.15 -19.04
N VAL A 62 -4.06 -7.41 -17.88
CA VAL A 62 -3.90 -6.60 -16.68
C VAL A 62 -3.42 -7.50 -15.56
N GLU A 63 -2.34 -7.10 -14.93
CA GLU A 63 -1.89 -7.68 -13.67
C GLU A 63 -2.17 -6.71 -12.54
N PHE A 64 -2.61 -7.22 -11.40
CA PHE A 64 -2.86 -6.38 -10.23
C PHE A 64 -2.42 -7.05 -8.92
N THR A 65 -2.17 -6.21 -7.92
CA THR A 65 -1.94 -6.55 -6.52
C THR A 65 -2.97 -5.78 -5.72
N ALA A 66 -3.66 -6.45 -4.80
CA ALA A 66 -4.75 -5.82 -4.04
C ALA A 66 -4.65 -6.17 -2.56
N LEU A 67 -5.12 -5.25 -1.72
CA LEU A 67 -5.26 -5.44 -0.27
C LEU A 67 -6.49 -4.71 0.24
N GLU A 68 -7.00 -5.17 1.38
CA GLU A 68 -7.92 -4.43 2.23
C GLU A 68 -7.17 -3.93 3.47
N TYR A 69 -7.46 -2.72 3.95
CA TYR A 69 -6.95 -2.25 5.22
C TYR A 69 -8.04 -1.58 6.07
N ARG A 70 -7.90 -1.71 7.39
CA ARG A 70 -8.75 -1.07 8.40
C ARG A 70 -7.89 -0.36 9.42
N VAL A 71 -8.29 0.85 9.80
CA VAL A 71 -7.76 1.53 11.00
C VAL A 71 -8.82 1.43 12.08
N LEU A 72 -8.48 0.73 13.16
CA LEU A 72 -9.37 0.47 14.27
C LEU A 72 -9.02 1.41 15.42
N HIS A 73 -9.89 2.36 15.74
CA HIS A 73 -9.79 3.15 16.96
C HIS A 73 -10.12 2.29 18.18
N VAL A 74 -9.21 2.24 19.16
CA VAL A 74 -9.31 1.46 20.39
C VAL A 74 -9.80 2.37 21.51
N ARG A 75 -10.98 2.05 22.07
CA ARG A 75 -11.58 2.81 23.17
C ARG A 75 -10.97 2.43 24.53
N PRO A 76 -11.17 3.25 25.58
CA PRO A 76 -10.66 2.94 26.92
C PRO A 76 -11.16 1.60 27.50
N ASP A 77 -12.35 1.16 27.10
CA ASP A 77 -12.93 -0.14 27.48
C ASP A 77 -12.34 -1.34 26.70
N GLY A 78 -11.37 -1.10 25.81
CA GLY A 78 -10.75 -2.10 24.95
C GLY A 78 -11.53 -2.43 23.69
N SER A 79 -12.75 -1.90 23.51
CA SER A 79 -13.53 -2.12 22.29
C SER A 79 -12.92 -1.35 21.10
N THR A 80 -13.12 -1.87 19.90
CA THR A 80 -12.59 -1.27 18.67
C THR A 80 -13.68 -0.77 17.74
N ALA A 81 -13.41 0.30 16.99
CA ALA A 81 -14.27 0.77 15.90
C ALA A 81 -13.44 1.13 14.66
N SER A 82 -13.88 0.68 13.48
CA SER A 82 -13.25 1.05 12.22
C SER A 82 -13.50 2.54 11.92
N VAL A 83 -12.46 3.25 11.52
CA VAL A 83 -12.52 4.65 11.09
C VAL A 83 -11.86 4.79 9.71
N ASP A 84 -12.35 5.74 8.89
CA ASP A 84 -11.61 6.14 7.69
C ASP A 84 -10.50 7.13 8.10
N PRO A 85 -9.21 6.75 8.06
CA PRO A 85 -8.11 7.61 8.50
C PRO A 85 -7.94 8.88 7.65
N LYS A 86 -8.50 8.92 6.42
CA LYS A 86 -8.43 10.13 5.59
C LYS A 86 -9.48 11.18 5.97
N LEU A 87 -10.56 10.76 6.64
CA LEU A 87 -11.63 11.63 7.12
C LEU A 87 -11.57 11.86 8.64
N HIS A 88 -11.06 10.88 9.38
CA HIS A 88 -10.94 10.94 10.83
C HIS A 88 -9.76 11.84 11.25
N ARG A 89 -9.93 12.52 12.38
CA ARG A 89 -8.89 13.33 13.02
C ARG A 89 -8.64 12.74 14.40
N PHE A 90 -7.49 12.09 14.54
CA PHE A 90 -7.07 11.51 15.82
C PHE A 90 -6.69 12.63 16.79
N ARG A 91 -6.56 12.29 18.07
CA ARG A 91 -6.08 13.16 19.14
C ARG A 91 -4.93 12.49 19.86
N VAL A 92 -4.10 13.29 20.51
CA VAL A 92 -3.10 12.76 21.46
C VAL A 92 -3.83 11.92 22.51
N GLY A 93 -3.30 10.72 22.79
CA GLY A 93 -3.87 9.70 23.64
C GLY A 93 -4.80 8.72 22.93
N ASP A 94 -5.21 8.99 21.68
CA ASP A 94 -5.96 8.02 20.90
C ASP A 94 -5.09 6.78 20.63
N ARG A 95 -5.75 5.63 20.59
CA ARG A 95 -5.11 4.34 20.39
C ARG A 95 -5.65 3.69 19.15
N ILE A 96 -4.79 3.10 18.34
CA ILE A 96 -5.22 2.42 17.11
C ILE A 96 -4.58 1.04 16.95
N LYS A 97 -5.29 0.21 16.20
CA LYS A 97 -4.74 -0.96 15.51
C LYS A 97 -4.93 -0.79 14.01
N VAL A 98 -4.01 -1.34 13.22
CA VAL A 98 -4.12 -1.37 11.77
C VAL A 98 -4.23 -2.82 11.34
N VAL A 99 -5.29 -3.17 10.62
CA VAL A 99 -5.46 -4.50 10.05
C VAL A 99 -5.23 -4.40 8.56
N VAL A 100 -4.32 -5.21 8.02
CA VAL A 100 -4.04 -5.33 6.59
C VAL A 100 -4.35 -6.75 6.16
N ARG A 101 -5.09 -6.89 5.07
CA ARG A 101 -5.46 -8.18 4.48
C ARG A 101 -5.12 -8.16 3.00
N PRO A 102 -3.99 -8.75 2.57
CA PRO A 102 -3.71 -8.92 1.15
C PRO A 102 -4.85 -9.70 0.50
N LEU A 103 -5.29 -9.28 -0.68
CA LEU A 103 -6.25 -10.02 -1.49
C LEU A 103 -5.52 -10.88 -2.54
N THR A 104 -4.23 -10.62 -2.76
CA THR A 104 -3.28 -11.42 -3.53
C THR A 104 -2.11 -11.82 -2.63
N ASP A 105 -1.50 -12.98 -2.87
CA ASP A 105 -0.26 -13.37 -2.19
C ASP A 105 0.80 -12.27 -2.37
N SER A 106 1.34 -11.76 -1.27
CA SER A 106 2.19 -10.57 -1.30
C SER A 106 3.24 -10.60 -0.19
N HIS A 107 4.43 -10.08 -0.48
CA HIS A 107 5.33 -9.59 0.56
C HIS A 107 4.82 -8.23 1.05
N LEU A 108 4.67 -8.09 2.36
CA LEU A 108 4.19 -6.86 2.98
C LEU A 108 5.33 -6.09 3.65
N TYR A 109 5.37 -4.79 3.35
CA TYR A 109 6.22 -3.83 4.05
C TYR A 109 5.32 -2.77 4.64
N ILE A 110 5.36 -2.62 5.96
CA ILE A 110 4.54 -1.66 6.67
C ILE A 110 5.45 -0.84 7.55
N PHE A 111 5.53 0.45 7.32
CA PHE A 111 6.37 1.34 8.09
C PHE A 111 5.70 2.68 8.32
N HIS A 112 6.02 3.28 9.45
CA HIS A 112 5.56 4.60 9.86
C HIS A 112 6.63 5.64 9.53
N VAL A 113 6.21 6.81 9.09
CA VAL A 113 7.04 8.00 8.90
C VAL A 113 6.39 9.13 9.70
N GLY A 114 7.09 9.55 10.76
CA GLY A 114 6.70 10.69 11.58
C GLY A 114 7.35 11.99 11.11
N ALA A 115 7.30 13.02 11.95
CA ALA A 115 7.85 14.35 11.64
C ALA A 115 9.37 14.39 11.46
N SER A 116 10.10 13.36 11.92
CA SER A 116 11.55 13.22 11.75
C SER A 116 11.95 12.73 10.36
N ASP A 117 11.00 12.46 9.47
CA ASP A 117 11.19 11.84 8.15
C ASP A 117 11.90 10.47 8.18
N ARG A 118 12.09 9.90 9.38
CA ARG A 118 12.67 8.56 9.56
C ARG A 118 11.57 7.51 9.44
N ALA A 119 11.79 6.53 8.57
CA ALA A 119 10.94 5.36 8.48
C ALA A 119 11.22 4.38 9.64
N VAL A 120 10.16 3.93 10.30
CA VAL A 120 10.18 2.90 11.35
C VAL A 120 9.35 1.72 10.87
N PHE A 121 10.00 0.59 10.62
CA PHE A 121 9.35 -0.62 10.12
C PHE A 121 8.55 -1.34 11.21
N LEU A 122 7.27 -1.58 10.93
CA LEU A 122 6.37 -2.42 11.72
C LEU A 122 6.37 -3.86 11.20
N LEU A 123 6.57 -4.00 9.89
CA LEU A 123 6.66 -5.27 9.19
C LEU A 123 7.54 -5.11 7.93
N PRO A 124 8.45 -6.04 7.64
CA PRO A 124 9.04 -6.96 8.63
C PRO A 124 9.77 -6.18 9.74
N ARG A 125 9.89 -6.75 10.94
CA ARG A 125 10.67 -6.13 12.04
C ARG A 125 12.16 -6.12 11.73
N GLU A 126 12.96 -5.37 12.49
CA GLU A 126 14.36 -5.07 12.17
C GLU A 126 15.22 -6.32 11.89
N ASP A 127 14.92 -7.42 12.57
CA ASP A 127 15.58 -8.72 12.50
C ASP A 127 14.85 -9.77 11.64
N GLU A 128 13.77 -9.37 10.95
CA GLU A 128 12.95 -10.26 10.14
C GLU A 128 13.12 -9.99 8.64
N GLU A 129 13.12 -11.06 7.83
CA GLU A 129 12.96 -10.95 6.39
C GLU A 129 11.48 -10.89 6.00
N ALA A 130 11.17 -10.23 4.88
CA ALA A 130 9.80 -10.13 4.39
C ALA A 130 9.31 -11.49 3.85
N THR A 131 8.46 -12.17 4.60
CA THR A 131 7.80 -13.41 4.15
C THR A 131 6.56 -13.13 3.31
N VAL A 132 6.20 -14.07 2.42
CA VAL A 132 4.93 -14.00 1.68
C VAL A 132 3.77 -14.16 2.67
N VAL A 133 2.87 -13.18 2.67
CA VAL A 133 1.57 -13.28 3.34
C VAL A 133 0.56 -13.79 2.33
N SER A 134 -0.03 -14.96 2.62
CA SER A 134 -1.05 -15.56 1.78
C SER A 134 -2.27 -14.66 1.65
N ALA A 135 -2.90 -14.68 0.47
CA ALA A 135 -4.15 -14.00 0.21
C ALA A 135 -5.19 -14.29 1.30
N LYS A 136 -5.95 -13.26 1.65
CA LYS A 136 -7.02 -13.25 2.65
C LYS A 136 -6.57 -13.45 4.10
N ARG A 137 -5.28 -13.67 4.38
CA ARG A 137 -4.76 -13.72 5.75
C ARG A 137 -4.60 -12.31 6.30
N GLU A 138 -5.21 -12.04 7.46
CA GLU A 138 -5.09 -10.75 8.12
C GLU A 138 -3.78 -10.63 8.89
N VAL A 139 -3.18 -9.45 8.83
CA VAL A 139 -2.06 -9.01 9.65
C VAL A 139 -2.54 -7.82 10.47
N THR A 140 -2.49 -7.94 11.80
CA THR A 140 -2.85 -6.85 12.72
C THR A 140 -1.58 -6.23 13.29
N LEU A 141 -1.50 -4.90 13.24
CA LEU A 141 -0.39 -4.11 13.74
C LEU A 141 -0.85 -3.15 14.85
N PRO A 142 -0.09 -3.06 15.96
CA PRO A 142 0.93 -4.03 16.36
C PRO A 142 0.29 -5.41 16.61
N GLN A 143 1.10 -6.48 16.58
CA GLN A 143 0.63 -7.84 16.91
C GLN A 143 0.06 -7.90 18.34
N GLU A 144 0.67 -7.13 19.25
CA GLU A 144 0.26 -6.99 20.64
C GLU A 144 0.11 -5.51 21.01
N GLY A 145 -0.87 -5.18 21.86
CA GLY A 145 -1.09 -3.80 22.32
C GLY A 145 -1.77 -2.91 21.27
N TYR A 146 -1.32 -1.66 21.17
CA TYR A 146 -1.85 -0.65 20.24
C TYR A 146 -0.76 0.39 19.90
N LEU A 147 -1.00 1.15 18.83
CA LEU A 147 -0.26 2.37 18.55
C LEU A 147 -0.94 3.52 19.31
N GLU A 148 -0.18 4.34 20.01
CA GLU A 148 -0.70 5.51 20.72
C GLU A 148 -0.14 6.80 20.11
N PHE A 149 -1.02 7.75 19.83
CA PHE A 149 -0.63 9.10 19.44
C PHE A 149 -0.11 9.84 20.67
N VAL A 150 1.17 10.18 20.72
CA VAL A 150 1.75 10.94 21.85
C VAL A 150 2.15 12.36 21.42
N PRO A 151 2.34 13.30 22.37
CA PRO A 151 2.79 14.64 22.03
C PRO A 151 4.20 14.67 21.41
N PRO A 152 4.51 15.71 20.63
CA PRO A 152 3.60 16.75 20.13
C PRO A 152 2.68 16.19 19.02
N PRO A 153 1.56 16.85 18.70
CA PRO A 153 0.72 16.46 17.57
C PRO A 153 1.40 16.76 16.23
N GLY A 154 1.15 15.93 15.20
CA GLY A 154 1.67 16.16 13.86
C GLY A 154 1.03 15.31 12.75
N ASP A 155 1.62 15.45 11.56
CA ASP A 155 1.21 14.75 10.35
C ASP A 155 2.06 13.48 10.17
N GLU A 156 1.48 12.35 10.55
CA GLU A 156 2.15 11.05 10.45
C GLU A 156 1.59 10.26 9.27
N MET A 157 2.45 9.47 8.63
CA MET A 157 2.07 8.62 7.50
C MET A 157 2.45 7.18 7.81
N LEU A 158 1.47 6.28 7.73
CA LEU A 158 1.72 4.85 7.70
C LEU A 158 1.68 4.38 6.25
N TYR A 159 2.76 3.80 5.77
CA TYR A 159 2.83 3.20 4.44
C TYR A 159 2.60 1.71 4.52
N VAL A 160 1.71 1.19 3.68
CA VAL A 160 1.49 -0.24 3.46
C VAL A 160 1.84 -0.54 2.01
N ILE A 161 2.83 -1.40 1.82
CA ILE A 161 3.34 -1.80 0.51
C ILE A 161 3.14 -3.29 0.35
N ALA A 162 2.52 -3.67 -0.76
CA ALA A 162 2.37 -5.06 -1.17
C ALA A 162 3.11 -5.26 -2.50
N THR A 163 4.04 -6.22 -2.52
CA THR A 163 4.79 -6.60 -3.71
C THR A 163 4.67 -8.10 -3.95
N ARG A 164 4.67 -8.52 -5.21
CA ARG A 164 4.69 -9.95 -5.58
C ARG A 164 6.06 -10.60 -5.38
N GLU A 165 7.11 -9.80 -5.52
CA GLU A 165 8.50 -10.22 -5.32
C GLU A 165 9.08 -9.53 -4.09
N PRO A 166 10.00 -10.18 -3.35
CA PRO A 166 10.61 -9.57 -2.18
C PRO A 166 11.54 -8.42 -2.58
N VAL A 167 11.51 -7.34 -1.81
CA VAL A 167 12.43 -6.22 -1.89
C VAL A 167 13.52 -6.43 -0.85
N ARG A 168 14.76 -6.58 -1.31
CA ARG A 168 15.90 -6.94 -0.44
C ARG A 168 16.32 -5.82 0.51
N ASP A 169 16.25 -4.58 0.04
CA ASP A 169 16.70 -3.40 0.79
C ASP A 169 15.48 -2.57 1.19
N ARG A 170 14.97 -2.81 2.40
CA ARG A 170 13.76 -2.16 2.90
C ARG A 170 14.03 -0.70 3.26
N GLU A 171 15.21 -0.37 3.77
CA GLU A 171 15.59 1.00 4.10
C GLU A 171 15.62 1.85 2.83
N LEU A 172 16.18 1.31 1.75
CA LEU A 172 16.11 1.93 0.44
C LEU A 172 14.67 1.97 -0.07
N LEU A 173 13.85 0.91 0.10
CA LEU A 173 12.43 0.94 -0.26
C LEU A 173 11.70 2.11 0.40
N ALA A 174 11.85 2.27 1.72
CA ALA A 174 11.29 3.40 2.45
C ALA A 174 11.79 4.72 1.89
N ARG A 175 13.10 4.86 1.63
CA ARG A 175 13.65 6.05 0.98
C ARG A 175 13.07 6.28 -0.40
N VAL A 176 12.87 5.28 -1.25
CA VAL A 176 12.26 5.52 -2.58
C VAL A 176 10.81 5.98 -2.44
N ILE A 177 10.08 5.46 -1.44
CA ILE A 177 8.69 5.84 -1.16
C ILE A 177 8.59 7.28 -0.61
N THR A 178 9.51 7.65 0.28
CA THR A 178 9.43 8.89 1.07
C THR A 178 10.34 10.01 0.57
N SER A 179 11.41 9.70 -0.17
CA SER A 179 12.45 10.68 -0.54
C SER A 179 11.99 11.66 -1.60
N ARG A 180 12.58 12.86 -1.47
CA ARG A 180 12.35 14.06 -2.28
C ARG A 180 13.40 14.39 -3.32
N ASP A 181 14.50 13.65 -3.48
CA ASP A 181 15.44 13.92 -4.58
C ASP A 181 16.36 12.72 -4.90
N PRO A 182 16.23 12.08 -6.08
CA PRO A 182 17.15 11.02 -6.54
C PRO A 182 18.61 11.49 -6.74
N SER A 183 18.87 12.80 -6.79
CA SER A 183 20.20 13.38 -7.05
C SER A 183 21.23 13.10 -5.96
N GLN A 184 20.79 12.68 -4.78
CA GLN A 184 21.63 12.44 -3.59
C GLN A 184 22.11 10.98 -3.46
N ASP A 185 21.81 10.12 -4.44
CA ASP A 185 22.20 8.71 -4.39
C ASP A 185 23.68 8.49 -4.71
N THR A 186 24.33 7.60 -3.95
CA THR A 186 25.62 7.02 -4.36
C THR A 186 25.44 6.09 -5.58
N PRO A 187 26.48 5.75 -6.35
CA PRO A 187 26.35 4.83 -7.50
C PRO A 187 25.78 3.45 -7.14
N ALA A 188 26.14 2.90 -5.98
CA ALA A 188 25.59 1.63 -5.49
C ALA A 188 24.10 1.76 -5.13
N MET A 189 23.73 2.85 -4.47
CA MET A 189 22.32 3.17 -4.18
C MET A 189 21.52 3.41 -5.45
N ALA A 190 22.10 4.07 -6.47
CA ALA A 190 21.44 4.28 -7.75
C ALA A 190 21.16 2.94 -8.46
N ALA A 191 22.07 1.96 -8.38
CA ALA A 191 21.86 0.62 -8.91
C ALA A 191 20.75 -0.14 -8.16
N GLN A 192 20.77 -0.10 -6.82
CA GLN A 192 19.71 -0.69 -6.02
C GLN A 192 18.37 0.03 -6.20
N ARG A 193 18.37 1.36 -6.36
CA ARG A 193 17.17 2.16 -6.66
C ARG A 193 16.60 1.74 -8.00
N ARG A 194 17.41 1.46 -9.01
CA ARG A 194 16.91 0.91 -10.29
C ARG A 194 16.22 -0.44 -10.07
N GLN A 195 16.75 -1.30 -9.21
CA GLN A 195 16.13 -2.59 -8.89
C GLN A 195 14.82 -2.41 -8.10
N ILE A 196 14.79 -1.53 -7.09
CA ILE A 196 13.57 -1.21 -6.36
C ILE A 196 12.55 -0.57 -7.29
N ASN A 197 12.95 0.42 -8.08
CA ASN A 197 12.12 0.97 -9.15
C ASN A 197 11.64 -0.13 -10.11
N ALA A 198 12.42 -1.15 -10.45
CA ALA A 198 11.86 -2.26 -11.22
C ALA A 198 10.68 -2.91 -10.45
N VAL A 199 10.81 -3.19 -9.15
CA VAL A 199 9.71 -3.79 -8.37
C VAL A 199 8.52 -2.85 -8.16
N VAL A 200 8.76 -1.54 -7.98
CA VAL A 200 7.76 -0.58 -7.47
C VAL A 200 7.62 0.72 -8.29
N ALA A 201 8.28 0.87 -9.45
CA ALA A 201 8.36 2.13 -10.24
C ALA A 201 6.99 2.64 -10.65
N GLY A 202 6.09 1.73 -11.03
CA GLY A 202 4.72 2.10 -11.32
C GLY A 202 4.10 2.81 -10.12
N ALA A 203 4.29 2.25 -8.92
CA ALA A 203 3.76 2.80 -7.68
C ALA A 203 4.48 4.06 -7.18
N LEU A 204 5.76 4.26 -7.54
CA LEU A 204 6.67 5.15 -6.82
C LEU A 204 7.11 6.47 -7.43
N LYS A 205 6.86 6.81 -8.71
CA LYS A 205 7.27 8.13 -9.29
C LYS A 205 7.20 9.23 -8.24
N SER A 206 8.32 9.81 -7.80
CA SER A 206 8.49 10.49 -6.50
C SER A 206 7.48 11.63 -6.26
N GLU A 207 7.17 12.02 -5.02
CA GLU A 207 6.25 13.17 -4.77
C GLU A 207 6.70 14.47 -5.45
N ALA A 208 8.02 14.66 -5.62
CA ALA A 208 8.60 15.78 -6.35
C ALA A 208 8.38 15.68 -7.87
N GLU A 209 8.60 14.50 -8.47
CA GLU A 209 8.24 14.21 -9.87
C GLU A 209 6.72 14.32 -10.09
N ARG A 210 5.88 13.89 -9.14
CA ARG A 210 4.41 13.99 -9.19
C ARG A 210 3.89 15.43 -9.22
N ARG A 211 4.66 16.39 -8.69
CA ARG A 211 4.29 17.81 -8.65
C ARG A 211 4.78 18.57 -9.88
N SER A 212 5.89 18.13 -10.47
CA SER A 212 6.52 18.76 -11.63
C SER A 212 6.05 18.18 -12.96
N GLU A 213 5.68 16.90 -13.00
CA GLU A 213 5.27 16.23 -14.23
C GLU A 213 3.77 15.95 -14.21
N ARG A 214 3.07 16.58 -15.16
CA ARG A 214 1.67 16.30 -15.53
C ARG A 214 1.60 14.94 -16.27
N ASN A 215 2.10 13.89 -15.63
CA ASN A 215 2.73 12.73 -16.27
C ASN A 215 1.79 11.82 -17.07
N ASP A 216 2.19 11.52 -18.29
CA ASP A 216 1.71 10.38 -19.08
C ASP A 216 2.18 9.07 -18.43
N GLY A 217 1.33 8.04 -18.42
CA GLY A 217 1.70 6.70 -17.96
C GLY A 217 1.23 6.25 -16.56
N THR A 218 0.81 7.14 -15.64
CA THR A 218 0.35 6.74 -14.28
C THR A 218 -0.95 7.40 -13.81
N ILE A 219 -1.84 6.67 -13.15
CA ILE A 219 -3.09 7.22 -12.55
C ILE A 219 -3.28 6.80 -11.09
N ARG A 220 -3.83 7.70 -10.25
CA ARG A 220 -4.28 7.38 -8.87
C ARG A 220 -5.71 7.86 -8.68
N TYR A 221 -6.57 6.96 -8.22
CA TYR A 221 -7.97 7.26 -7.94
C TYR A 221 -8.34 6.87 -6.51
N ARG A 222 -9.15 7.70 -5.85
CA ARG A 222 -9.83 7.34 -4.60
C ARG A 222 -11.27 7.81 -4.63
N GLY A 223 -12.22 6.90 -4.41
CA GLY A 223 -13.66 7.20 -4.40
C GLY A 223 -14.51 5.96 -4.55
N VAL A 224 -15.83 6.12 -4.65
CA VAL A 224 -16.82 5.02 -4.67
C VAL A 224 -16.79 4.26 -6.02
N PHE A 225 -16.21 4.87 -7.07
CA PHE A 225 -15.97 4.27 -8.39
C PHE A 225 -17.29 3.87 -9.07
N GLU A 226 -18.25 4.78 -9.01
CA GLU A 226 -19.55 4.67 -9.67
C GLU A 226 -19.46 5.07 -11.15
N ASN A 227 -20.60 5.09 -11.86
CA ASN A 227 -20.61 5.26 -13.32
C ASN A 227 -19.87 6.51 -13.82
N ASP A 228 -20.07 7.66 -13.18
CA ASP A 228 -19.48 8.94 -13.60
C ASP A 228 -17.98 8.96 -13.31
N ASP A 229 -17.60 8.58 -12.09
CA ASP A 229 -16.19 8.42 -11.68
C ASP A 229 -15.44 7.43 -12.58
N ARG A 230 -16.09 6.30 -12.89
CA ARG A 230 -15.54 5.27 -13.77
C ARG A 230 -15.35 5.81 -15.18
N ARG A 231 -16.32 6.55 -15.74
CA ARG A 231 -16.16 7.16 -17.07
C ARG A 231 -14.99 8.14 -17.08
N GLN A 232 -14.86 8.99 -16.06
CA GLN A 232 -13.75 9.92 -15.95
C GLN A 232 -12.41 9.19 -15.83
N PHE A 233 -12.34 8.19 -14.95
CA PHE A 233 -11.14 7.37 -14.78
C PHE A 233 -10.71 6.68 -16.07
N VAL A 234 -11.65 6.09 -16.82
CA VAL A 234 -11.39 5.45 -18.11
C VAL A 234 -10.88 6.45 -19.14
N ALA A 235 -11.50 7.63 -19.22
CA ALA A 235 -11.07 8.69 -20.13
C ALA A 235 -9.64 9.17 -19.79
N ASP A 236 -9.32 9.32 -18.52
CA ASP A 236 -7.98 9.70 -18.04
C ASP A 236 -6.95 8.60 -18.36
N LEU A 237 -7.32 7.33 -18.20
CA LEU A 237 -6.46 6.19 -18.51
C LEU A 237 -6.10 6.17 -20.00
N GLN A 238 -7.11 6.28 -20.86
CA GLN A 238 -6.96 6.22 -22.31
C GLN A 238 -6.19 7.41 -22.87
N SER A 239 -6.49 8.63 -22.41
CA SER A 239 -5.87 9.85 -22.92
C SER A 239 -4.38 9.97 -22.56
N ARG A 240 -3.94 9.35 -21.45
CA ARG A 240 -2.58 9.50 -20.92
C ARG A 240 -1.68 8.28 -21.17
N GLY A 241 -2.13 7.30 -21.96
CA GLY A 241 -1.36 6.10 -22.26
C GLY A 241 -0.91 5.36 -20.99
N VAL A 242 -1.80 5.27 -19.99
CA VAL A 242 -1.44 4.79 -18.66
C VAL A 242 -1.06 3.31 -18.71
N THR A 243 0.17 3.01 -18.28
CA THR A 243 0.70 1.65 -18.17
C THR A 243 0.64 1.11 -16.74
N TRP A 244 0.52 2.00 -15.75
CA TRP A 244 0.34 1.63 -14.34
C TRP A 244 -0.67 2.52 -13.62
N GLY A 245 -1.44 1.98 -12.68
CA GLY A 245 -2.29 2.81 -11.82
C GLY A 245 -2.57 2.22 -10.46
N SER A 246 -3.12 3.04 -9.58
CA SER A 246 -3.71 2.59 -8.33
C SER A 246 -5.10 3.14 -8.10
N LEU A 247 -5.94 2.34 -7.48
CA LEU A 247 -7.31 2.66 -7.12
C LEU A 247 -7.54 2.30 -5.66
N GLU A 248 -8.14 3.22 -4.90
CA GLU A 248 -8.47 3.05 -3.49
C GLU A 248 -9.96 3.32 -3.26
N LEU A 249 -10.70 2.30 -2.87
CA LEU A 249 -12.11 2.37 -2.55
C LEU A 249 -12.26 2.60 -1.04
N PRO A 250 -12.86 3.71 -0.58
CA PRO A 250 -13.08 3.93 0.84
C PRO A 250 -14.07 2.89 1.41
N PRO A 251 -14.10 2.70 2.75
CA PRO A 251 -15.15 1.90 3.36
C PRO A 251 -16.51 2.58 3.13
N GLU A 252 -17.51 1.81 2.69
CA GLU A 252 -18.86 2.34 2.44
C GLU A 252 -19.76 2.18 3.67
N LYS A 253 -19.45 1.20 4.53
CA LYS A 253 -20.22 0.89 5.74
C LYS A 253 -19.33 0.83 6.98
N PRO A 254 -19.87 1.12 8.17
CA PRO A 254 -19.16 0.90 9.42
C PRO A 254 -18.63 -0.54 9.53
N GLY A 255 -17.35 -0.67 9.90
CA GLY A 255 -16.69 -1.97 10.06
C GLY A 255 -16.02 -2.51 8.79
N GLU A 256 -16.34 -2.00 7.60
CA GLU A 256 -15.61 -2.32 6.38
C GLU A 256 -14.21 -1.66 6.37
N GLY A 257 -13.28 -2.27 5.64
CA GLY A 257 -11.99 -1.65 5.31
C GLY A 257 -12.00 -0.93 3.98
N ALA A 258 -10.99 -0.10 3.74
CA ALA A 258 -10.71 0.41 2.41
C ALA A 258 -10.06 -0.68 1.56
N VAL A 259 -10.43 -0.78 0.29
CA VAL A 259 -9.83 -1.72 -0.67
C VAL A 259 -8.92 -0.95 -1.61
N ALA A 260 -7.66 -1.34 -1.67
CA ALA A 260 -6.67 -0.74 -2.53
C ALA A 260 -6.18 -1.76 -3.57
N LEU A 261 -5.99 -1.28 -4.80
CA LEU A 261 -5.56 -2.08 -5.94
C LEU A 261 -4.50 -1.31 -6.71
N GLY A 262 -3.35 -1.93 -6.95
CA GLY A 262 -2.32 -1.46 -7.87
C GLY A 262 -2.34 -2.35 -9.10
N PHE A 263 -2.37 -1.77 -10.30
CA PHE A 263 -2.43 -2.51 -11.56
C PHE A 263 -1.38 -2.04 -12.55
N ARG A 264 -1.03 -2.95 -13.47
CA ARG A 264 -0.20 -2.66 -14.65
C ARG A 264 -0.81 -3.29 -15.90
N THR A 265 -0.57 -2.66 -17.04
CA THR A 265 -0.99 -3.19 -18.35
C THR A 265 0.16 -3.93 -19.04
N ALA A 266 -0.13 -4.71 -20.07
CA ALA A 266 0.88 -5.41 -20.89
C ALA A 266 1.92 -4.48 -21.55
N GLU A 267 1.62 -3.20 -21.69
CA GLU A 267 2.52 -2.17 -22.24
C GLU A 267 3.59 -1.75 -21.21
N THR A 268 3.52 -2.25 -19.98
CA THR A 268 4.54 -2.03 -18.95
C THR A 268 5.82 -2.78 -19.31
N PRO A 269 7.01 -2.15 -19.24
CA PRO A 269 8.28 -2.82 -19.51
C PRO A 269 8.47 -4.12 -18.71
N ALA A 270 9.07 -5.12 -19.34
CA ALA A 270 9.42 -6.38 -18.68
C ALA A 270 10.34 -6.13 -17.48
N GLY A 271 10.15 -6.89 -16.39
CA GLY A 271 10.87 -6.71 -15.14
C GLY A 271 10.28 -5.66 -14.20
N VAL A 272 9.20 -4.95 -14.60
CA VAL A 272 8.46 -4.08 -13.68
C VAL A 272 7.40 -4.87 -12.93
N GLY A 273 7.59 -5.01 -11.61
CA GLY A 273 6.67 -5.72 -10.72
C GLY A 273 5.35 -4.97 -10.51
N THR A 274 4.28 -5.73 -10.24
CA THR A 274 3.01 -5.13 -9.80
C THR A 274 3.07 -4.87 -8.31
N ALA A 275 3.42 -3.64 -7.93
CA ALA A 275 3.38 -3.18 -6.56
C ALA A 275 2.18 -2.29 -6.27
N LEU A 276 1.70 -2.38 -5.04
CA LEU A 276 0.71 -1.49 -4.46
C LEU A 276 1.34 -0.74 -3.29
N VAL A 277 1.15 0.59 -3.25
CA VAL A 277 1.61 1.46 -2.17
C VAL A 277 0.42 2.27 -1.68
N VAL A 278 0.07 2.09 -0.41
CA VAL A 278 -1.01 2.80 0.26
C VAL A 278 -0.41 3.70 1.33
N GLY A 279 -0.66 5.00 1.22
CA GLY A 279 -0.35 5.97 2.27
C GLY A 279 -1.59 6.21 3.13
N ILE A 280 -1.51 5.81 4.40
CA ILE A 280 -2.55 6.00 5.40
C ILE A 280 -2.18 7.20 6.27
N PRO A 281 -2.89 8.34 6.14
CA PRO A 281 -2.61 9.51 6.96
C PRO A 281 -3.12 9.30 8.38
N LEU A 282 -2.24 9.47 9.36
CA LEU A 282 -2.53 9.36 10.79
C LEU A 282 -2.39 10.76 11.40
N ARG A 283 -3.36 11.64 11.13
CA ARG A 283 -3.28 13.04 11.56
C ARG A 283 -3.88 13.25 12.94
N SER A 284 -3.11 13.85 13.84
CA SER A 284 -3.60 14.26 15.16
C SER A 284 -4.00 15.75 15.19
N ALA A 285 -5.12 16.07 15.83
CA ALA A 285 -5.62 17.42 15.99
C ALA A 285 -4.81 18.19 17.05
N GLY A 286 -4.32 19.39 16.71
CA GLY A 286 -3.58 20.27 17.62
C GLY A 286 -2.25 20.79 17.08
N GLY A 287 -1.74 20.24 15.96
CA GLY A 287 -0.56 20.78 15.30
C GLY A 287 -0.89 22.04 14.51
N SER A 288 -0.45 23.21 14.98
CA SER A 288 -0.14 24.29 14.04
C SER A 288 0.96 23.77 13.11
N ARG A 289 1.03 24.28 11.87
CA ARG A 289 2.02 23.88 10.85
C ARG A 289 3.47 24.29 11.21
N GLN A 290 3.79 24.40 12.50
CA GLN A 290 5.11 24.61 13.05
C GLN A 290 5.73 23.26 13.36
N SER A 291 6.84 23.01 12.66
CA SER A 291 7.75 21.87 12.76
C SER A 291 8.22 21.63 14.21
N SER A 292 7.39 20.95 15.01
CA SER A 292 7.77 20.38 16.29
C SER A 292 7.43 18.89 16.27
N SER A 293 8.44 18.08 16.55
CA SER A 293 8.59 16.66 16.19
C SER A 293 7.57 15.75 16.88
N SER A 294 6.47 15.35 16.20
CA SER A 294 5.53 14.32 16.68
C SER A 294 6.07 12.92 16.42
N GLU A 295 5.76 11.97 17.31
CA GLU A 295 6.19 10.56 17.19
C GLU A 295 5.08 9.62 17.68
N VAL A 296 4.56 8.71 16.84
CA VAL A 296 3.74 7.58 17.31
C VAL A 296 4.60 6.67 18.18
N ARG A 297 4.14 6.36 19.40
CA ARG A 297 4.79 5.36 20.26
C ARG A 297 4.04 4.04 20.25
N PHE A 298 4.82 2.97 20.29
CA PHE A 298 4.32 1.61 20.47
C PHE A 298 4.14 1.36 21.97
N ALA A 299 2.90 1.29 22.43
CA ALA A 299 2.61 0.79 23.76
C ALA A 299 2.38 -0.72 23.64
N PHE A 300 3.44 -1.49 23.89
CA PHE A 300 3.27 -2.92 24.20
C PHE A 300 2.54 -3.02 25.54
N GLY A 301 1.73 -4.08 25.74
CA GLY A 301 1.03 -4.32 27.01
C GLY A 301 2.00 -4.34 28.21
N PRO A 302 1.51 -4.46 29.46
CA PRO A 302 2.33 -4.32 30.67
C PRO A 302 3.33 -5.48 30.83
N SER A 303 4.41 -5.44 30.04
CA SER A 303 5.65 -6.19 30.14
C SER A 303 6.52 -5.74 28.96
N LEU A 304 7.50 -4.86 29.23
CA LEU A 304 8.48 -4.26 28.31
C LEU A 304 8.05 -2.95 27.63
N ALA A 305 8.03 -1.88 28.41
CA ALA A 305 8.24 -0.53 27.88
C ALA A 305 9.69 -0.43 27.35
N TYR A 306 9.87 -0.57 26.03
CA TYR A 306 11.11 -0.14 25.39
C TYR A 306 11.10 1.39 25.30
N ASN A 307 11.78 2.04 26.23
CA ASN A 307 12.11 3.46 26.12
C ASN A 307 13.15 3.63 25.01
N TRP A 308 12.72 4.10 23.84
CA TRP A 308 13.63 4.41 22.74
C TRP A 308 14.22 5.82 22.94
N HIS A 309 15.53 5.85 23.22
CA HIS A 309 16.45 6.99 23.32
C HIS A 309 16.18 8.11 24.34
N ARG A 310 16.92 8.02 25.46
CA ARG A 310 17.45 9.14 26.24
C ARG A 310 18.61 9.75 25.45
N PRO A 311 18.67 11.07 25.19
CA PRO A 311 19.89 11.67 24.67
C PRO A 311 21.00 11.55 25.71
N GLU A 312 22.15 11.00 25.32
CA GLU A 312 23.38 11.09 26.10
C GLU A 312 23.72 12.56 26.32
N GLY A 313 23.97 12.92 27.59
CA GLY A 313 24.35 14.27 27.97
C GLY A 313 23.62 14.78 29.20
N SER A 314 23.76 14.10 30.34
CA SER A 314 23.54 14.74 31.63
C SER A 314 24.66 14.34 32.58
N LEU A 315 25.49 15.33 32.89
CA LEU A 315 26.52 15.31 33.91
C LEU A 315 25.94 14.78 35.22
N MET A 316 26.55 13.73 35.76
CA MET A 316 26.33 13.29 37.14
C MET A 316 26.78 14.39 38.11
N PRO A 317 26.00 14.75 39.13
CA PRO A 317 26.52 15.44 40.30
C PRO A 317 27.29 14.44 41.18
N ASP A 318 28.45 14.89 41.63
CA ASP A 318 29.38 14.24 42.54
C ASP A 318 28.67 13.76 43.82
N LEU A 319 28.66 12.44 44.04
CA LEU A 319 28.22 11.83 45.29
C LEU A 319 29.43 11.71 46.22
N MET A 320 29.44 12.51 47.28
CA MET A 320 30.28 12.30 48.46
C MET A 320 30.04 10.92 49.08
N PRO A 321 31.07 10.28 49.66
CA PRO A 321 30.86 9.30 50.72
C PRO A 321 31.08 9.92 52.10
N GLU A 322 30.09 9.71 52.95
CA GLU A 322 30.12 9.91 54.40
C GLU A 322 31.21 9.09 55.10
N ARG A 323 31.60 9.67 56.24
CA ARG A 323 32.45 9.18 57.34
C ARG A 323 32.36 7.68 57.63
N LYS A 324 33.51 7.12 58.03
CA LYS A 324 33.58 6.08 59.07
C LYS A 324 34.46 6.57 60.22
N ASP A 325 33.86 6.56 61.41
CA ASP A 325 34.55 6.62 62.69
C ASP A 325 35.34 5.32 62.94
N ARG A 326 36.65 5.45 63.21
CA ARG A 326 37.44 4.84 64.31
C ARG A 326 38.93 4.97 64.02
#